data_AF-A0AAE2YFS2-F1
#
_entry.id   AF-A0AAE2YFS2-F1
#
_cell.length_a   1.000
_cell.length_b   1.000
_cell.length_c   1.000
_cell.angle_alpha   90.00
_cell.angle_beta   90.00
_cell.angle_gamma   90.00
#
_symmetry.space_group_name_H-M   'P 1'
#
loop_
_entity.id
_entity.type
_entity.pdbx_description
1 polymer ?
#
loop_
_entity_poly.entity_id
_entity_poly.type
_entity_poly.pdbx_seq_one_letter_code
_entity_poly.pdbx_strand_id
1 'polypeptide(L)'
;MSTLLHHTLPPVGCFGECCGSWSSGNPSKCHSALGFNEKVFILLFWEFFELMLRGGVGVRLWLLDILACPADGCKHYPLKLSIFEWEGDDASRILKARESYAKGNVENVKRELKDSVKIDRDKGIVEDELVRSPMKVEDYVTAFKEKVDSIFKNVVVDETGASIQLLKAILDFKPPSVLDESFEKAIYITNWLAFKVNVQSGILVCDNCGRFYPILETIPHMLPDDLRNKKEDREFLLKWRKFIPKKILEAEGVA
;
A
#
# COMPACT_ATOMS: atom_id res chain seq x y z
N MET A 1 -57.71 10.02 12.24
CA MET A 1 -56.56 10.33 13.12
C MET A 1 -55.35 9.59 12.60
N SER A 2 -54.36 10.37 12.15
CA SER A 2 -52.93 10.10 11.94
C SER A 2 -52.44 8.67 11.65
N THR A 3 -51.95 8.46 10.43
CA THR A 3 -50.96 7.42 10.11
C THR A 3 -49.62 8.11 9.86
N LEU A 4 -48.59 7.74 10.62
CA LEU A 4 -47.23 8.26 10.52
C LEU A 4 -46.60 7.94 9.14
N LEU A 5 -46.01 8.97 8.52
CA LEU A 5 -45.07 8.86 7.40
C LEU A 5 -43.67 8.51 7.94
N HIS A 6 -43.18 7.31 7.62
CA HIS A 6 -41.74 7.04 7.61
C HIS A 6 -41.16 7.48 6.26
N HIS A 7 -40.37 8.55 6.26
CA HIS A 7 -39.51 8.90 5.13
C HIS A 7 -38.23 8.05 5.18
N THR A 8 -38.08 7.14 4.24
CA THR A 8 -36.78 6.53 3.89
C THR A 8 -36.10 7.41 2.84
N LEU A 9 -34.92 7.94 3.16
CA LEU A 9 -34.05 8.61 2.20
C LEU A 9 -33.51 7.59 1.17
N PRO A 10 -33.34 7.96 -0.11
CA PRO A 10 -32.77 7.09 -1.12
C PRO A 10 -31.23 6.97 -0.95
N PRO A 11 -30.62 5.85 -1.38
CA PRO A 11 -29.17 5.74 -1.42
C PRO A 11 -28.59 6.66 -2.50
N VAL A 12 -27.44 7.25 -2.17
CA VAL A 12 -26.67 8.15 -3.04
C VAL A 12 -26.10 7.35 -4.21
N GLY A 13 -26.43 7.75 -5.45
CA GLY A 13 -25.81 7.15 -6.64
C GLY A 13 -26.72 6.83 -7.84
N CYS A 14 -27.90 7.43 -7.98
CA CYS A 14 -28.74 7.21 -9.17
C CYS A 14 -29.09 8.52 -9.88
N PHE A 15 -28.54 8.71 -11.09
CA PHE A 15 -29.03 9.69 -12.05
C PHE A 15 -30.03 9.00 -12.99
N GLY A 16 -31.31 9.36 -12.89
CA GLY A 16 -32.35 8.96 -13.85
C GLY A 16 -33.04 7.62 -13.62
N GLU A 17 -33.92 7.26 -14.57
CA GLU A 17 -34.96 6.21 -14.52
C GLU A 17 -34.45 4.74 -14.47
N CYS A 18 -33.19 4.50 -14.10
CA CYS A 18 -32.61 3.14 -14.09
C CYS A 18 -32.75 2.39 -12.75
N CYS A 19 -33.47 2.93 -11.76
CA CYS A 19 -33.64 2.27 -10.45
C CYS A 19 -34.50 1.00 -10.46
N GLY A 20 -35.25 0.72 -11.53
CA GLY A 20 -36.24 -0.38 -11.54
C GLY A 20 -35.78 -1.73 -12.11
N SER A 21 -34.62 -1.82 -12.78
CA SER A 21 -34.27 -2.98 -13.62
C SER A 21 -33.15 -3.88 -13.07
N TRP A 22 -32.45 -3.48 -12.01
CA TRP A 22 -31.35 -4.26 -11.43
C TRP A 22 -31.76 -5.58 -10.76
N SER A 23 -33.05 -5.77 -10.46
CA SER A 23 -33.57 -7.04 -9.93
C SER A 23 -33.74 -8.14 -10.99
N SER A 24 -33.48 -7.86 -12.27
CA SER A 24 -33.70 -8.80 -13.38
C SER A 24 -32.48 -9.10 -14.25
N GLY A 25 -31.30 -8.55 -13.92
CA GLY A 25 -30.03 -8.94 -14.55
C GLY A 25 -29.94 -8.78 -16.07
N ASN A 26 -30.64 -7.81 -16.67
CA ASN A 26 -30.60 -7.60 -18.12
C ASN A 26 -30.09 -6.18 -18.49
N PRO A 27 -28.82 -6.03 -18.93
CA PRO A 27 -28.17 -4.73 -19.18
C PRO A 27 -28.69 -3.97 -20.42
N SER A 28 -29.47 -4.64 -21.27
CA SER A 28 -29.89 -4.13 -22.59
C SER A 28 -30.88 -2.97 -22.55
N LYS A 29 -31.44 -2.61 -21.38
CA LYS A 29 -32.43 -1.52 -21.27
C LYS A 29 -31.83 -0.10 -21.10
N CYS A 30 -30.51 0.05 -20.96
CA CYS A 30 -29.86 1.38 -20.96
C CYS A 30 -29.53 1.90 -22.38
N HIS A 31 -29.76 1.10 -23.42
CA HIS A 31 -29.19 1.32 -24.76
C HIS A 31 -29.73 2.55 -25.52
N SER A 32 -30.89 3.09 -25.14
CA SER A 32 -31.53 4.17 -25.89
C SER A 32 -31.15 5.59 -25.45
N ALA A 33 -30.40 5.77 -24.35
CA ALA A 33 -30.20 7.10 -23.76
C ALA A 33 -28.90 7.81 -24.17
N LEU A 34 -27.89 7.13 -24.74
CA LEU A 34 -26.55 7.74 -24.87
C LEU A 34 -25.82 7.57 -26.21
N GLY A 35 -26.37 6.89 -27.22
CA GLY A 35 -25.80 6.92 -28.58
C GLY A 35 -24.33 6.47 -28.71
N PHE A 36 -23.82 5.67 -27.79
CA PHE A 36 -22.45 5.14 -27.82
C PHE A 36 -22.41 3.75 -28.48
N ASN A 37 -21.40 3.52 -29.32
CA ASN A 37 -21.13 2.23 -29.95
C ASN A 37 -20.82 1.17 -28.87
N GLU A 38 -21.58 0.09 -28.85
CA GLU A 38 -21.52 -1.01 -27.87
C GLU A 38 -20.10 -1.57 -27.67
N LYS A 39 -19.28 -1.60 -28.74
CA LYS A 39 -17.88 -2.04 -28.66
C LYS A 39 -16.99 -1.06 -27.89
N VAL A 40 -17.23 0.25 -28.02
CA VAL A 40 -16.46 1.31 -27.35
C VAL A 40 -16.85 1.37 -25.87
N PHE A 41 -18.14 1.18 -25.56
CA PHE A 41 -18.60 1.11 -24.18
C PHE A 41 -18.04 -0.12 -23.45
N ILE A 42 -18.02 -1.29 -24.08
CA ILE A 42 -17.43 -2.50 -23.47
C ILE A 42 -15.92 -2.36 -23.29
N LEU A 43 -15.19 -1.78 -24.24
CA LEU A 43 -13.75 -1.53 -24.11
C LEU A 43 -13.43 -0.53 -23.00
N LEU A 44 -14.11 0.62 -22.97
CA LEU A 44 -13.91 1.62 -21.92
C LEU A 44 -14.40 1.12 -20.55
N PHE A 45 -15.49 0.36 -20.51
CA PHE A 45 -15.98 -0.26 -19.29
C PHE A 45 -15.05 -1.38 -18.83
N TRP A 46 -14.46 -2.18 -19.73
CA TRP A 46 -13.46 -3.19 -19.38
C TRP A 46 -12.14 -2.57 -18.95
N GLU A 47 -11.67 -1.50 -19.60
CA GLU A 47 -10.49 -0.73 -19.16
C GLU A 47 -10.74 -0.05 -17.81
N PHE A 48 -11.94 0.51 -17.59
CA PHE A 48 -12.35 1.13 -16.33
C PHE A 48 -12.59 0.08 -15.23
N PHE A 49 -13.14 -1.09 -15.58
CA PHE A 49 -13.36 -2.22 -14.67
C PHE A 49 -12.03 -2.90 -14.33
N GLU A 50 -11.09 -3.03 -15.26
CA GLU A 50 -9.68 -3.35 -15.01
C GLU A 50 -9.03 -2.30 -14.11
N LEU A 51 -9.28 -1.00 -14.32
CA LEU A 51 -8.81 0.07 -13.44
C LEU A 51 -9.40 -0.04 -12.02
N MET A 52 -10.67 -0.43 -11.90
CA MET A 52 -11.37 -0.62 -10.63
C MET A 52 -10.96 -1.93 -9.94
N LEU A 53 -10.60 -2.97 -10.68
CA LEU A 53 -10.06 -4.24 -10.15
C LEU A 53 -8.56 -4.15 -9.83
N ARG A 54 -7.81 -3.22 -10.44
CA ARG A 54 -6.45 -2.83 -10.03
C ARG A 54 -6.42 -1.96 -8.78
N GLY A 55 -7.58 -1.52 -8.29
CA GLY A 55 -7.76 -0.98 -6.94
C GLY A 55 -7.73 -2.07 -5.88
N GLY A 56 -6.78 -3.02 -5.97
CA GLY A 56 -6.58 -4.05 -4.98
C GLY A 56 -6.24 -3.42 -3.63
N VAL A 57 -6.90 -3.87 -2.57
CA VAL A 57 -6.53 -3.53 -1.18
C VAL A 57 -5.25 -4.31 -0.85
N GLY A 58 -4.15 -3.92 -1.48
CA GLY A 58 -2.86 -4.59 -1.30
C GLY A 58 -2.12 -4.12 -0.06
N VAL A 59 -1.20 -4.94 0.44
CA VAL A 59 -0.32 -4.57 1.56
C VAL A 59 0.63 -3.46 1.13
N ARG A 60 0.39 -2.28 1.67
CA ARG A 60 1.29 -1.13 1.55
C ARG A 60 2.31 -1.12 2.68
N LEU A 61 3.45 -0.48 2.46
CA LEU A 61 4.51 -0.46 3.46
C LEU A 61 4.13 0.28 4.75
N TRP A 62 3.24 1.29 4.68
CA TRP A 62 2.75 1.98 5.88
C TRP A 62 2.09 1.02 6.90
N LEU A 63 1.58 -0.13 6.46
CA LEU A 63 0.96 -1.13 7.32
C LEU A 63 1.97 -1.69 8.35
N LEU A 64 3.26 -1.69 8.03
CA LEU A 64 4.31 -2.10 8.97
C LEU A 64 4.39 -1.22 10.21
N ASP A 65 3.91 0.02 10.13
CA ASP A 65 3.82 0.91 11.28
C ASP A 65 2.78 0.42 12.32
N ILE A 66 1.94 -0.57 12.01
CA ILE A 66 0.89 -1.04 12.92
C ILE A 66 0.86 -2.56 13.15
N LEU A 67 1.53 -3.36 12.32
CA LEU A 67 1.48 -4.83 12.44
C LEU A 67 2.37 -5.33 13.57
N ALA A 68 1.74 -5.80 14.64
CA ALA A 68 2.38 -6.55 15.72
C ALA A 68 2.21 -8.06 15.51
N CYS A 69 3.09 -8.85 16.12
CA CYS A 69 3.01 -10.30 16.15
C CYS A 69 1.73 -10.77 16.90
N PRO A 70 0.78 -11.45 16.24
CA PRO A 70 -0.46 -11.91 16.86
C PRO A 70 -0.27 -13.20 17.67
N ALA A 71 0.95 -13.73 17.75
CA ALA A 71 1.20 -14.94 18.51
C ALA A 71 0.87 -14.74 20.00
N ASP A 72 0.28 -15.77 20.59
CA ASP A 72 -0.15 -15.73 21.98
C ASP A 72 1.00 -15.33 22.91
N GLY A 73 0.78 -14.25 23.66
CA GLY A 73 1.75 -13.70 24.60
C GLY A 73 2.93 -12.95 23.97
N CYS A 74 3.05 -12.85 22.65
CA CYS A 74 4.18 -12.18 22.00
C CYS A 74 3.96 -10.67 21.85
N LYS A 75 2.94 -10.25 21.07
CA LYS A 75 2.61 -8.83 20.79
C LYS A 75 3.79 -7.97 20.33
N HIS A 76 4.86 -8.61 19.86
CA HIS A 76 6.10 -7.94 19.50
C HIS A 76 5.90 -7.07 18.25
N TYR A 77 6.54 -5.91 18.28
CA TYR A 77 6.52 -4.92 17.21
C TYR A 77 7.86 -4.19 17.20
N PRO A 78 8.42 -3.85 16.04
CA PRO A 78 7.93 -4.12 14.68
C PRO A 78 8.29 -5.52 14.16
N LEU A 79 7.56 -6.00 13.14
CA LEU A 79 7.91 -7.20 12.38
C LEU A 79 8.93 -6.87 11.29
N LYS A 80 9.79 -7.84 10.94
CA LYS A 80 10.71 -7.74 9.79
C LYS A 80 10.02 -8.18 8.53
N LEU A 81 9.97 -7.33 7.51
CA LEU A 81 9.39 -7.66 6.21
C LEU A 81 10.52 -7.99 5.23
N SER A 82 10.46 -9.15 4.58
CA SER A 82 11.18 -9.38 3.33
C SER A 82 10.21 -9.37 2.15
N ILE A 83 10.44 -8.51 1.17
CA ILE A 83 9.59 -8.35 -0.03
C ILE A 83 10.19 -9.15 -1.18
N PHE A 84 9.38 -10.03 -1.77
CA PHE A 84 9.77 -10.89 -2.90
C PHE A 84 9.22 -10.37 -4.24
N GLU A 85 7.97 -9.92 -4.24
CA GLU A 85 7.30 -9.41 -5.44
C GLU A 85 6.48 -8.16 -5.10
N TRP A 86 6.44 -7.23 -6.04
CA TRP A 86 5.57 -6.05 -6.00
C TRP A 86 4.31 -6.30 -6.86
N GLU A 87 3.19 -5.68 -6.50
CA GLU A 87 1.93 -5.86 -7.22
C GLU A 87 1.93 -5.17 -8.59
N GLY A 88 1.40 -5.84 -9.60
CA GLY A 88 1.18 -5.24 -10.92
C GLY A 88 2.44 -4.62 -11.53
N ASP A 89 2.40 -3.32 -11.81
CA ASP A 89 3.51 -2.57 -12.41
C ASP A 89 4.40 -1.84 -11.37
N ASP A 90 4.19 -2.07 -10.07
CA ASP A 90 4.87 -1.36 -8.98
C ASP A 90 6.39 -1.51 -9.01
N ALA A 91 6.91 -2.68 -9.36
CA ALA A 91 8.36 -2.86 -9.53
C ALA A 91 8.94 -1.87 -10.55
N SER A 92 8.22 -1.64 -11.66
CA SER A 92 8.62 -0.69 -12.70
C SER A 92 8.41 0.77 -12.26
N ARG A 93 7.34 1.05 -11.51
CA ARG A 93 7.05 2.38 -10.95
C ARG A 93 8.14 2.77 -9.95
N ILE A 94 8.57 1.86 -9.08
CA ILE A 94 9.67 2.06 -8.11
C ILE A 94 10.98 2.35 -8.84
N LEU A 95 11.30 1.60 -9.90
CA LEU A 95 12.51 1.84 -10.69
C LEU A 95 12.52 3.25 -11.30
N LYS A 96 11.41 3.66 -11.92
CA LYS A 96 11.26 5.01 -12.51
C LYS A 96 11.31 6.12 -11.45
N ALA A 97 10.71 5.88 -10.27
CA ALA A 97 10.74 6.80 -9.15
C ALA A 97 12.16 6.98 -8.61
N ARG A 98 12.92 5.89 -8.44
CA ARG A 98 14.34 5.93 -8.06
C ARG A 98 15.17 6.73 -9.06
N GLU A 99 15.01 6.48 -10.36
CA GLU A 99 15.78 7.18 -11.39
C GLU A 99 15.46 8.67 -11.48
N SER A 100 14.19 9.03 -11.32
CA SER A 100 13.76 10.44 -11.26
C SER A 100 14.32 11.11 -10.01
N TYR A 101 14.19 10.45 -8.85
CA TYR A 101 14.68 10.96 -7.56
C TYR A 101 16.19 11.18 -7.57
N ALA A 102 16.96 10.26 -8.15
CA ALA A 102 18.42 10.41 -8.32
C ALA A 102 18.80 11.62 -9.19
N LYS A 103 17.91 12.07 -10.08
CA LYS A 103 18.06 13.30 -10.88
C LYS A 103 17.47 14.53 -10.19
N GLY A 104 17.05 14.40 -8.93
CA GLY A 104 16.40 15.46 -8.17
C GLY A 104 14.98 15.79 -8.62
N ASN A 105 14.29 14.88 -9.30
CA ASN A 105 12.93 15.07 -9.83
C ASN A 105 11.94 14.13 -9.13
N VAL A 106 10.82 14.70 -8.66
CA VAL A 106 9.72 13.96 -8.00
C VAL A 106 8.35 14.25 -8.62
N GLU A 107 8.29 14.84 -9.82
CA GLU A 107 7.04 15.26 -10.46
C GLU A 107 6.11 14.08 -10.81
N ASN A 108 6.69 12.92 -11.09
CA ASN A 108 5.91 11.70 -11.29
C ASN A 108 5.16 11.30 -10.02
N VAL A 109 5.84 11.27 -8.86
CA VAL A 109 5.24 10.88 -7.59
C VAL A 109 4.35 11.96 -6.99
N LYS A 110 4.67 13.25 -7.20
CA LYS A 110 3.85 14.40 -6.79
C LYS A 110 2.44 14.33 -7.37
N ARG A 111 2.30 13.96 -8.65
CA ARG A 111 0.99 13.83 -9.31
C ARG A 111 0.10 12.77 -8.65
N GLU A 112 0.69 11.68 -8.16
CA GLU A 112 -0.04 10.61 -7.47
C GLU A 112 -0.37 10.93 -6.00
N LEU A 113 0.26 11.97 -5.45
CA LEU A 113 0.13 12.41 -4.05
C LEU A 113 -0.59 13.76 -3.90
N LYS A 114 -1.21 14.29 -4.96
CA LYS A 114 -1.77 15.64 -5.00
C LYS A 114 -2.68 15.97 -3.80
N ASP A 115 -3.49 15.01 -3.38
CA ASP A 115 -4.43 15.18 -2.26
C ASP A 115 -3.88 14.63 -0.93
N SER A 116 -2.77 13.87 -0.97
CA SER A 116 -2.15 13.19 0.16
C SER A 116 -1.02 13.99 0.81
N VAL A 117 -0.40 14.96 0.11
CA VAL A 117 0.72 15.78 0.62
C VAL A 117 0.49 17.25 0.30
N LYS A 118 0.39 18.08 1.34
CA LYS A 118 0.22 19.53 1.24
C LYS A 118 1.33 20.23 2.00
N ILE A 119 2.00 21.16 1.33
CA ILE A 119 3.13 21.90 1.87
C ILE A 119 2.85 23.39 1.67
N ASP A 120 2.66 24.11 2.77
CA ASP A 120 2.52 25.57 2.79
C ASP A 120 3.88 26.17 3.15
N ARG A 121 4.60 26.66 2.12
CA ARG A 121 5.94 27.24 2.29
C ARG A 121 5.92 28.57 3.04
N ASP A 122 4.85 29.36 2.88
CA ASP A 122 4.74 30.67 3.51
C ASP A 122 4.50 30.53 5.03
N LYS A 123 3.72 29.51 5.43
CA LYS A 123 3.46 29.21 6.84
C LYS A 123 4.44 28.20 7.45
N GLY A 124 5.25 27.53 6.63
CA GLY A 124 6.13 26.45 7.07
C GLY A 124 5.35 25.28 7.67
N ILE A 125 4.25 24.89 7.03
CA ILE A 125 3.38 23.79 7.49
C ILE A 125 3.40 22.64 6.48
N VAL A 126 3.51 21.41 6.98
CA VAL A 126 3.41 20.17 6.20
C VAL A 126 2.24 19.34 6.74
N GLU A 127 1.39 18.85 5.83
CA GLU A 127 0.31 17.90 6.10
C GLU A 127 0.44 16.73 5.13
N ASP A 128 0.57 15.51 5.66
CA ASP A 128 0.70 14.30 4.85
C ASP A 128 0.10 13.04 5.48
N GLU A 129 0.17 11.91 4.77
CA GLU A 129 -0.34 10.61 5.24
C GLU A 129 0.61 9.92 6.23
N LEU A 130 1.92 10.26 6.23
CA LEU A 130 2.89 9.71 7.19
C LEU A 130 2.57 10.17 8.63
N VAL A 131 2.39 11.47 8.83
CA VAL A 131 2.19 12.09 10.14
C VAL A 131 0.71 12.32 10.46
N ARG A 132 -0.17 12.34 9.45
CA ARG A 132 -1.65 12.42 9.55
C ARG A 132 -2.19 13.67 10.26
N SER A 133 -1.36 14.69 10.43
CA SER A 133 -1.77 15.98 10.99
C SER A 133 -0.88 17.10 10.45
N PRO A 134 -1.42 18.31 10.23
CA PRO A 134 -0.61 19.47 9.87
C PRO A 134 0.36 19.82 11.00
N MET A 135 1.64 19.95 10.67
CA MET A 135 2.69 20.31 11.62
C MET A 135 3.58 21.41 11.06
N LYS A 136 4.15 22.22 11.96
CA LYS A 136 5.25 23.11 11.58
C LYS A 136 6.47 22.28 11.20
N VAL A 137 7.27 22.77 10.26
CA VAL A 137 8.47 22.09 9.77
C VAL A 137 9.43 21.70 10.91
N GLU A 138 9.60 22.56 11.91
CA GLU A 138 10.46 22.31 13.08
C GLU A 138 10.08 21.02 13.84
N ASP A 139 8.79 20.79 14.04
CA ASP A 139 8.26 19.60 14.71
C ASP A 139 8.16 18.40 13.75
N TYR A 140 7.76 18.69 12.50
CA TYR A 140 7.54 17.69 11.46
C TYR A 140 8.81 16.91 11.13
N VAL A 141 10.00 17.54 11.15
CA VAL A 141 11.28 16.86 10.90
C VAL A 141 11.48 15.64 11.81
N THR A 142 11.16 15.81 13.09
CA THR A 142 11.29 14.73 14.09
C THR A 142 10.25 13.65 13.82
N ALA A 143 8.97 14.03 13.67
CA ALA A 143 7.89 13.09 13.40
C ALA A 143 8.10 12.30 12.09
N PHE A 144 8.59 12.97 11.04
CA PHE A 144 8.94 12.36 9.77
C PHE A 144 10.02 11.29 9.95
N LYS A 145 11.10 11.60 10.69
CA LYS A 145 12.18 10.64 10.93
C LYS A 145 11.70 9.44 11.72
N GLU A 146 10.90 9.66 12.76
CA GLU A 146 10.29 8.57 13.56
C GLU A 146 9.43 7.67 12.67
N LYS A 147 8.60 8.25 11.79
CA LYS A 147 7.76 7.48 10.86
C LYS A 147 8.56 6.74 9.80
N VAL A 148 9.61 7.36 9.25
CA VAL A 148 10.53 6.70 8.32
C VAL A 148 11.18 5.48 8.98
N ASP A 149 11.72 5.65 10.19
CA ASP A 149 12.39 4.56 10.90
C ASP A 149 11.40 3.46 11.29
N SER A 150 10.18 3.83 11.68
CA SER A 150 9.13 2.85 12.00
C SER A 150 8.74 1.99 10.80
N ILE A 151 8.52 2.61 9.64
CA ILE A 151 8.04 1.94 8.43
C ILE A 151 9.16 1.16 7.73
N PHE A 152 10.33 1.78 7.53
CA PHE A 152 11.32 1.28 6.56
C PHE A 152 12.50 0.54 7.19
N LYS A 153 12.82 0.74 8.47
CA LYS A 153 14.03 0.17 9.10
C LYS A 153 14.03 -1.36 9.12
N ASN A 154 12.85 -1.96 9.17
CA ASN A 154 12.68 -3.42 9.21
C ASN A 154 12.30 -4.03 7.86
N VAL A 155 12.36 -3.23 6.79
CA VAL A 155 12.13 -3.69 5.42
C VAL A 155 13.43 -4.17 4.81
N VAL A 156 13.43 -5.44 4.42
CA VAL A 156 14.45 -6.09 3.61
C VAL A 156 13.83 -6.34 2.23
N VAL A 157 14.57 -6.08 1.16
CA VAL A 157 14.06 -6.29 -0.21
C VAL A 157 15.05 -7.12 -1.00
N ASP A 158 14.55 -7.94 -1.93
CA ASP A 158 15.38 -8.72 -2.84
C ASP A 158 15.08 -8.51 -4.35
N GLU A 159 15.99 -9.12 -5.12
CA GLU A 159 16.25 -9.21 -6.56
C GLU A 159 16.28 -7.95 -7.44
N THR A 160 15.38 -6.97 -7.30
CA THR A 160 15.42 -5.82 -8.24
C THR A 160 16.54 -4.82 -7.93
N GLY A 161 17.02 -4.77 -6.68
CA GLY A 161 18.02 -3.81 -6.19
C GLY A 161 17.61 -2.33 -6.22
N ALA A 162 16.62 -1.97 -7.04
CA ALA A 162 16.12 -0.61 -7.23
C ALA A 162 15.42 -0.08 -5.97
N SER A 163 14.56 -0.89 -5.37
CA SER A 163 13.92 -0.62 -4.09
C SER A 163 14.94 -0.45 -2.96
N ILE A 164 15.98 -1.29 -2.90
CA ILE A 164 17.04 -1.21 -1.87
C ILE A 164 17.75 0.14 -1.94
N GLN A 165 18.11 0.62 -3.13
CA GLN A 165 18.79 1.90 -3.27
C GLN A 165 17.90 3.07 -2.86
N LEU A 166 16.62 3.03 -3.21
CA LEU A 166 15.68 4.06 -2.81
C LEU A 166 15.42 4.05 -1.29
N LEU A 167 15.23 2.86 -0.71
CA LEU A 167 15.08 2.68 0.74
C LEU A 167 16.30 3.16 1.51
N LYS A 168 17.51 2.83 1.04
CA LYS A 168 18.77 3.35 1.63
C LYS A 168 18.81 4.88 1.57
N ALA A 169 18.48 5.47 0.42
CA ALA A 169 18.46 6.91 0.28
C ALA A 169 17.46 7.59 1.24
N ILE A 170 16.31 6.97 1.50
CA ILE A 170 15.31 7.47 2.47
C ILE A 170 15.79 7.28 3.91
N LEU A 171 16.34 6.11 4.27
CA LEU A 171 16.80 5.81 5.63
C LEU A 171 18.03 6.62 6.04
N ASP A 172 18.97 6.82 5.11
CA ASP A 172 20.22 7.56 5.33
C ASP A 172 20.01 9.08 5.23
N PHE A 173 18.84 9.54 4.76
CA PHE A 173 18.52 10.96 4.68
C PHE A 173 18.53 11.59 6.07
N LYS A 174 19.32 12.66 6.22
CA LYS A 174 19.38 13.48 7.43
C LYS A 174 18.49 14.70 7.22
N PRO A 175 17.29 14.72 7.80
CA PRO A 175 16.38 15.81 7.54
C PRO A 175 16.95 17.14 8.10
N PRO A 176 16.92 18.21 7.29
CA PRO A 176 17.38 19.54 7.71
C PRO A 176 16.43 20.15 8.74
N SER A 177 16.87 21.19 9.44
CA SER A 177 16.03 21.97 10.37
C SER A 177 15.06 22.93 9.67
N VAL A 178 15.10 23.01 8.34
CA VAL A 178 14.28 23.90 7.52
C VAL A 178 13.73 23.16 6.31
N LEU A 179 12.61 23.62 5.76
CA LEU A 179 12.02 23.02 4.56
C LEU A 179 12.75 23.52 3.32
N ASP A 180 13.78 22.78 2.93
CA ASP A 180 14.48 22.98 1.67
C ASP A 180 13.95 22.06 0.56
N GLU A 181 14.45 22.27 -0.66
CA GLU A 181 14.07 21.51 -1.83
C GLU A 181 14.40 20.01 -1.70
N SER A 182 15.45 19.66 -0.96
CA SER A 182 15.85 18.27 -0.75
C SER A 182 14.89 17.56 0.21
N PHE A 183 14.49 18.22 1.29
CA PHE A 183 13.55 17.67 2.25
C PHE A 183 12.16 17.54 1.65
N GLU A 184 11.70 18.52 0.87
CA GLU A 184 10.43 18.40 0.12
C GLU A 184 10.44 17.15 -0.77
N LYS A 185 11.52 16.91 -1.52
CA LYS A 185 11.66 15.71 -2.35
C LYS A 185 11.62 14.43 -1.51
N ALA A 186 12.29 14.43 -0.35
CA ALA A 186 12.26 13.31 0.58
C ALA A 186 10.84 13.04 1.12
N ILE A 187 10.07 14.07 1.44
CA ILE A 187 8.66 13.96 1.88
C ILE A 187 7.83 13.26 0.81
N TYR A 188 7.90 13.73 -0.44
CA TYR A 188 7.11 13.15 -1.54
C TYR A 188 7.50 11.71 -1.84
N ILE A 189 8.80 11.40 -1.99
CA ILE A 189 9.23 10.04 -2.34
C ILE A 189 8.91 9.04 -1.22
N THR A 190 9.00 9.49 0.04
CA THR A 190 8.72 8.65 1.21
C THR A 190 7.23 8.37 1.34
N ASN A 191 6.37 9.40 1.24
CA ASN A 191 4.92 9.20 1.22
C ASN A 191 4.50 8.29 0.07
N TRP A 192 5.08 8.49 -1.12
CA TRP A 192 4.75 7.70 -2.29
C TRP A 192 5.10 6.22 -2.08
N LEU A 193 6.31 5.93 -1.60
CA LEU A 193 6.75 4.57 -1.33
C LEU A 193 5.95 3.92 -0.18
N ALA A 194 5.55 4.70 0.82
CA ALA A 194 4.75 4.19 1.94
C ALA A 194 3.31 3.84 1.54
N PHE A 195 2.69 4.64 0.67
CA PHE A 195 1.23 4.62 0.46
C PHE A 195 0.76 4.31 -0.96
N LYS A 196 1.62 4.31 -1.99
CA LYS A 196 1.21 4.18 -3.40
C LYS A 196 1.75 2.93 -4.11
N VAL A 197 2.52 2.09 -3.41
CA VAL A 197 2.97 0.78 -3.89
C VAL A 197 2.54 -0.33 -2.94
N ASN A 198 2.32 -1.51 -3.49
CA ASN A 198 1.79 -2.68 -2.80
C ASN A 198 2.75 -3.88 -2.96
N VAL A 199 2.85 -4.66 -1.90
CA VAL A 199 3.60 -5.91 -1.84
C VAL A 199 2.70 -7.04 -2.31
N GLN A 200 3.10 -7.74 -3.38
CA GLN A 200 2.39 -8.93 -3.89
C GLN A 200 2.70 -10.16 -3.05
N SER A 201 4.01 -10.42 -2.87
CA SER A 201 4.53 -11.58 -2.16
C SER A 201 5.65 -11.15 -1.23
N GLY A 202 5.67 -11.68 -0.01
CA GLY A 202 6.68 -11.37 0.98
C GLY A 202 6.52 -12.21 2.24
N ILE A 203 7.39 -12.03 3.22
CA ILE A 203 7.33 -12.72 4.51
C ILE A 203 7.54 -11.71 5.64
N LEU A 204 6.65 -11.72 6.62
CA LEU A 204 6.84 -11.03 7.88
C LEU A 204 7.46 -12.00 8.88
N VAL A 205 8.48 -11.58 9.63
CA VAL A 205 9.17 -12.39 10.63
C VAL A 205 9.23 -11.64 11.94
N CYS A 206 8.74 -12.27 13.00
CA CYS A 206 8.90 -11.78 14.35
C CYS A 206 10.28 -12.19 14.88
N ASP A 207 11.12 -11.23 15.26
CA ASP A 207 12.44 -11.53 15.83
C ASP A 207 12.40 -11.87 17.33
N ASN A 208 11.27 -11.65 18.00
CA ASN A 208 11.05 -12.10 19.38
C ASN A 208 10.71 -13.60 19.47
N CYS A 209 9.65 -14.05 18.80
CA CYS A 209 9.21 -15.46 18.87
C CYS A 209 9.65 -16.32 17.68
N GLY A 210 10.21 -15.73 16.62
CA GLY A 210 10.66 -16.46 15.43
C GLY A 210 9.56 -16.88 14.46
N ARG A 211 8.27 -16.62 14.77
CA ARG A 211 7.16 -16.91 13.86
C ARG A 211 7.27 -16.09 12.58
N PHE A 212 6.83 -16.70 11.48
CA PHE A 212 6.68 -16.03 10.20
C PHE A 212 5.22 -16.00 9.74
N TYR A 213 4.89 -15.00 8.94
CA TYR A 213 3.59 -14.78 8.31
C TYR A 213 3.80 -14.49 6.83
N PRO A 214 3.40 -15.38 5.92
CA PRO A 214 3.53 -15.13 4.49
C PRO A 214 2.54 -14.04 4.04
N ILE A 215 2.96 -13.23 3.07
CA ILE A 215 2.09 -12.35 2.30
C ILE A 215 1.86 -13.07 0.96
N LEU A 216 0.61 -13.43 0.69
CA LEU A 216 0.18 -14.12 -0.52
C LEU A 216 -0.88 -13.28 -1.20
N GLU A 217 -0.67 -12.98 -2.48
CA GLU A 217 -1.62 -12.16 -3.26
C GLU A 217 -2.01 -10.88 -2.54
N THR A 218 -1.01 -10.19 -1.98
CA THR A 218 -1.15 -8.96 -1.20
C THR A 218 -1.82 -9.08 0.16
N ILE A 219 -2.11 -10.29 0.65
CA ILE A 219 -2.78 -10.51 1.95
C ILE A 219 -1.78 -11.13 2.96
N PRO A 220 -1.55 -10.53 4.13
CA PRO A 220 -0.76 -11.15 5.20
C PRO A 220 -1.55 -12.27 5.88
N HIS A 221 -1.06 -13.51 5.79
CA HIS A 221 -1.65 -14.67 6.44
C HIS A 221 -1.18 -14.75 7.89
N MET A 222 -1.87 -14.01 8.76
CA MET A 222 -1.52 -13.84 10.18
C MET A 222 -2.34 -14.76 11.11
N LEU A 223 -2.70 -15.95 10.63
CA LEU A 223 -3.51 -16.91 11.37
C LEU A 223 -2.71 -17.61 12.50
N PRO A 224 -3.38 -18.01 13.59
CA PRO A 224 -2.85 -18.95 14.57
C PRO A 224 -2.40 -20.28 13.94
N ASP A 225 -1.43 -20.96 14.55
CA ASP A 225 -0.79 -22.16 13.97
C ASP A 225 -1.75 -23.33 13.73
N ASP A 226 -2.78 -23.47 14.56
CA ASP A 226 -3.82 -24.49 14.44
C ASP A 226 -4.76 -24.25 13.23
N LEU A 227 -4.82 -23.01 12.74
CA LEU A 227 -5.62 -22.62 11.58
C LEU A 227 -4.79 -22.50 10.28
N ARG A 228 -3.48 -22.75 10.35
CA ARG A 228 -2.58 -22.67 9.19
C ARG A 228 -2.56 -23.96 8.40
N ASN A 229 -2.52 -23.83 7.07
CA ASN A 229 -2.32 -24.97 6.18
C ASN A 229 -0.83 -25.25 6.00
N LYS A 230 -0.33 -26.28 6.69
CA LYS A 230 1.09 -26.70 6.61
C LYS A 230 1.59 -26.99 5.21
N LYS A 231 0.71 -27.45 4.31
CA LYS A 231 1.07 -27.73 2.92
C LYS A 231 1.36 -26.44 2.17
N GLU A 232 0.48 -25.45 2.29
CA GLU A 232 0.63 -24.12 1.66
C GLU A 232 1.85 -23.39 2.21
N ASP A 233 2.06 -23.41 3.53
CA ASP A 233 3.26 -22.84 4.16
C ASP A 233 4.53 -23.47 3.59
N ARG A 234 4.58 -24.80 3.49
CA ARG A 234 5.73 -25.51 2.91
C ARG A 234 5.96 -25.15 1.44
N GLU A 235 4.91 -25.09 0.63
CA GLU A 235 5.00 -24.70 -0.78
C GLU A 235 5.53 -23.27 -0.94
N PHE A 236 5.05 -22.34 -0.10
CA PHE A 236 5.53 -20.97 -0.04
C PHE A 236 7.02 -20.88 0.32
N LEU A 237 7.43 -21.57 1.41
CA LEU A 237 8.82 -21.58 1.85
C LEU A 237 9.76 -22.18 0.80
N LEU A 238 9.32 -23.22 0.07
CA LEU A 238 10.08 -23.81 -1.02
C LEU A 238 10.22 -22.85 -2.21
N LYS A 239 9.13 -22.19 -2.60
CA LYS A 239 9.13 -21.21 -3.70
C LYS A 239 10.16 -20.09 -3.44
N TRP A 240 10.19 -19.58 -2.20
CA TRP A 240 10.98 -18.40 -1.82
C TRP A 240 12.23 -18.73 -0.99
N ARG A 241 12.66 -19.99 -0.98
CA ARG A 241 13.75 -20.51 -0.14
C ARG A 241 15.04 -19.67 -0.16
N LYS A 242 15.35 -19.06 -1.31
CA LYS A 242 16.57 -18.24 -1.49
C LYS A 242 16.59 -16.96 -0.66
N PHE A 243 15.42 -16.43 -0.29
CA PHE A 243 15.27 -15.14 0.39
C PHE A 243 14.90 -15.28 1.86
N ILE A 244 14.52 -16.48 2.26
CA ILE A 244 14.08 -16.78 3.62
C ILE A 244 15.30 -17.17 4.47
N PRO A 245 15.46 -16.59 5.68
CA PRO A 245 16.52 -16.98 6.60
C PRO A 245 16.55 -18.49 6.85
N LYS A 246 17.73 -19.11 6.78
CA LYS A 246 17.93 -20.56 6.97
C LYS A 246 17.27 -21.10 8.24
N LYS A 247 17.33 -20.34 9.35
CA LYS A 247 16.71 -20.71 10.63
C LYS A 247 15.21 -21.02 10.50
N ILE A 248 14.48 -20.29 9.66
CA ILE A 248 13.05 -20.54 9.42
C ILE A 248 12.87 -21.82 8.61
N LEU A 249 13.66 -22.00 7.55
CA LEU A 249 13.61 -23.20 6.71
C LEU A 249 13.94 -24.47 7.52
N GLU A 250 14.92 -24.39 8.43
CA GLU A 250 15.32 -25.49 9.31
C GLU A 250 14.21 -25.83 10.32
N ALA A 251 13.60 -24.82 10.94
CA ALA A 251 12.50 -25.00 11.89
C ALA A 251 11.27 -25.69 11.25
N GLU A 252 11.03 -25.42 9.96
CA GLU A 252 9.90 -25.97 9.19
C GLU A 252 10.24 -27.28 8.46
N GLY A 253 11.47 -27.79 8.56
CA GLY A 253 11.91 -29.02 7.89
C GLY A 253 11.98 -28.90 6.35
N VAL A 254 12.31 -27.70 5.86
CA VAL A 254 12.37 -27.34 4.42
C VAL A 254 13.80 -26.92 4.00
N ALA A 255 14.77 -27.03 4.91
CA ALA A 255 16.15 -26.60 4.73
C ALA A 255 16.99 -27.42 3.73
#